data_AF-A0A7S3FLG0-F1
#
_entry.id   AF-A0A7S3FLG0-F1
#
_cell.length_a   1.000
_cell.length_b   1.000
_cell.length_c   1.000
_cell.angle_alpha   90.00
_cell.angle_beta   90.00
_cell.angle_gamma   90.00
#
_symmetry.space_group_name_H-M   'P 1'
#
loop_
_entity.id
_entity.type
_entity.pdbx_description
1 polymer ?
#
loop_
_entity_poly.entity_id
_entity_poly.type
_entity_poly.pdbx_seq_one_letter_code
_entity_poly.pdbx_strand_id
1 'polypeptide(L)'
;MADNIAHGVPVEGTNVAIGTLMRAGSSSAAITVATVITTSGVLDLSERTVRLSDSDLAAALTLSQHEQAGAKGVHRLILAGCTLLSDASMHTVCANCDLYELDLSGCHGLSDAGLQTLVTECEHLTTLILHDLTALTDDAFAPLSGDCKGAPLLASLSTLNLSRCQTLTDGAISLLAQCPLKDLNVSLCKQLGAAATATHHWAGRLPCLERINLTATAADDTAVSLLAEHSPCLRWFNATRCPKVGDSGVMALAAKCSGLLSLYAVRTPITDAALLALGKGCGGLRELHVAACLGLSDDGLLVTTQPLKLGD
;
A
#
# COMPACT_ATOMS: atom_id res chain seq x y z
N MET A 1 20.83 25.52 -43.50
CA MET A 1 20.51 26.87 -43.01
C MET A 1 19.65 26.67 -41.78
N ALA A 2 20.26 26.84 -40.59
CA ALA A 2 19.75 26.83 -39.20
C ALA A 2 18.88 25.62 -38.76
N ASP A 3 19.31 24.72 -37.87
CA ASP A 3 19.68 24.83 -36.44
C ASP A 3 18.57 25.36 -35.53
N ASN A 4 18.10 24.50 -34.63
CA ASN A 4 17.65 24.86 -33.28
C ASN A 4 17.62 23.61 -32.38
N ILE A 5 18.79 23.26 -31.83
CA ILE A 5 18.93 22.34 -30.71
C ILE A 5 18.95 23.22 -29.45
N ALA A 6 17.92 23.13 -28.62
CA ALA A 6 17.90 23.78 -27.32
C ALA A 6 18.86 23.05 -26.37
N HIS A 7 19.98 23.69 -26.05
CA HIS A 7 20.88 23.29 -24.97
C HIS A 7 20.23 23.59 -23.61
N GLY A 8 19.82 22.54 -22.90
CA GLY A 8 19.57 22.59 -21.46
C GLY A 8 20.89 22.45 -20.70
N VAL A 9 21.12 23.34 -19.73
CA VAL A 9 22.29 23.38 -18.84
C VAL A 9 22.39 22.09 -18.01
N PRO A 10 23.59 21.48 -17.83
CA PRO A 10 23.74 20.32 -16.97
C PRO A 10 23.65 20.73 -15.50
N VAL A 11 22.79 20.05 -14.74
CA VAL A 11 22.78 20.11 -13.28
C VAL A 11 23.97 19.28 -12.79
N GLU A 12 24.91 19.90 -12.09
CA GLU A 12 26.07 19.21 -11.51
C GLU A 12 25.62 18.13 -10.52
N GLY A 13 25.98 16.86 -10.78
CA GLY A 13 25.77 15.74 -9.86
C GLY A 13 25.34 14.41 -10.51
N THR A 14 24.91 14.40 -11.76
CA THR A 14 24.40 13.20 -12.45
C THR A 14 25.46 12.57 -13.36
N ASN A 15 26.20 11.59 -12.86
CA ASN A 15 26.93 10.65 -13.73
C ASN A 15 25.91 9.73 -14.41
N VAL A 16 25.47 10.08 -15.62
CA VAL A 16 24.60 9.24 -16.45
C VAL A 16 25.49 8.40 -17.37
N ALA A 17 25.61 7.11 -17.09
CA ALA A 17 26.14 6.15 -18.06
C ALA A 17 25.03 5.83 -19.08
N ILE A 18 25.34 5.98 -20.38
CA ILE A 18 24.38 5.77 -21.48
C ILE A 18 24.55 4.33 -22.00
N GLY A 19 23.74 3.39 -21.52
CA GLY A 19 23.56 2.06 -22.11
C GLY A 19 22.27 1.98 -22.93
N THR A 20 22.35 1.68 -24.24
CA THR A 20 21.17 1.54 -25.10
C THR A 20 20.82 0.07 -25.32
N LEU A 21 19.63 -0.38 -24.90
CA LEU A 21 19.06 -1.68 -25.26
C LEU A 21 18.25 -1.53 -26.57
N MET A 22 18.84 -1.94 -27.69
CA MET A 22 18.09 -2.09 -28.95
C MET A 22 17.44 -3.47 -28.97
N ARG A 23 16.09 -3.52 -29.11
CA ARG A 23 15.40 -4.78 -29.44
C ARG A 23 15.95 -5.31 -30.76
N ALA A 24 16.38 -6.57 -30.79
CA ALA A 24 16.71 -7.23 -32.05
C ALA A 24 15.44 -7.36 -32.91
N GLY A 25 15.32 -6.52 -33.96
CA GLY A 25 14.38 -6.76 -35.06
C GLY A 25 13.08 -5.92 -35.14
N SER A 26 12.93 -4.77 -34.47
CA SER A 26 11.76 -3.89 -34.70
C SER A 26 12.12 -2.40 -34.74
N SER A 27 11.72 -1.72 -35.81
CA SER A 27 12.03 -0.32 -36.11
C SER A 27 11.16 0.71 -35.35
N SER A 28 10.36 0.34 -34.35
CA SER A 28 9.42 1.28 -33.71
C SER A 28 9.35 1.35 -32.18
N ALA A 29 10.25 0.72 -31.42
CA ALA A 29 10.36 1.00 -29.98
C ALA A 29 11.74 0.60 -29.45
N ALA A 30 12.71 1.51 -29.56
CA ALA A 30 13.90 1.41 -28.72
C ALA A 30 13.44 1.68 -27.28
N ILE A 31 13.46 0.65 -26.42
CA ILE A 31 13.44 0.87 -24.98
C ILE A 31 14.78 1.54 -24.68
N THR A 32 14.77 2.86 -24.64
CA THR A 32 15.94 3.62 -24.24
C THR A 32 16.06 3.44 -22.72
N VAL A 33 16.65 2.32 -22.29
CA VAL A 33 16.99 2.00 -20.88
C VAL A 33 17.98 3.03 -20.28
N ALA A 34 18.48 3.95 -21.11
CA ALA A 34 19.55 4.90 -20.81
C ALA A 34 19.27 5.97 -19.73
N THR A 35 18.27 5.85 -18.85
CA THR A 35 18.00 6.95 -17.89
C THR A 35 17.38 6.60 -16.53
N VAL A 36 17.47 5.36 -16.03
CA VAL A 36 16.65 5.02 -14.84
C VAL A 36 17.35 4.24 -13.73
N ILE A 37 18.68 4.14 -13.72
CA ILE A 37 19.35 3.73 -12.49
C ILE A 37 19.93 4.99 -11.88
N THR A 38 19.16 5.57 -10.98
CA THR A 38 19.66 6.66 -10.14
C THR A 38 20.75 6.11 -9.22
N THR A 39 21.74 6.92 -8.86
CA THR A 39 22.77 6.58 -7.85
C THR A 39 22.16 6.21 -6.48
N SER A 40 20.85 6.41 -6.30
CA SER A 40 20.05 6.02 -5.14
C SER A 40 19.52 4.58 -5.13
N GLY A 41 19.78 3.76 -6.17
CA GLY A 41 19.28 2.39 -6.22
C GLY A 41 17.76 2.29 -6.49
N VAL A 42 17.19 3.35 -7.07
CA VAL A 42 15.79 3.41 -7.53
C VAL A 42 15.74 3.18 -9.03
N LEU A 43 14.93 2.21 -9.45
CA LEU A 43 14.60 1.89 -10.83
C LEU A 43 13.09 2.07 -11.05
N ASP A 44 12.73 3.10 -11.80
CA ASP A 44 11.34 3.44 -12.14
C ASP A 44 11.03 3.19 -13.62
N LEU A 45 10.31 2.10 -13.89
CA LEU A 45 9.84 1.74 -15.22
C LEU A 45 8.34 2.03 -15.39
N SER A 46 7.72 2.77 -14.46
CA SER A 46 6.31 3.16 -14.55
C SER A 46 6.06 4.09 -15.74
N GLU A 47 4.90 3.91 -16.37
CA GLU A 47 4.32 4.77 -17.43
C GLU A 47 5.17 5.09 -18.68
N ARG A 48 6.38 4.55 -18.85
CA ARG A 48 7.22 4.75 -20.07
C ARG A 48 7.09 3.63 -21.11
N THR A 49 6.38 2.55 -20.82
CA THR A 49 6.09 1.47 -21.78
C THR A 49 4.82 0.71 -21.39
N VAL A 50 3.66 1.02 -22.01
CA VAL A 50 2.46 0.14 -22.06
C VAL A 50 2.76 -1.25 -22.68
N ARG A 51 4.04 -1.52 -22.99
CA ARG A 51 4.55 -2.70 -23.67
C ARG A 51 5.75 -3.36 -22.95
N LEU A 52 6.05 -3.01 -21.69
CA LEU A 52 7.11 -3.71 -20.95
C LEU A 52 6.70 -5.18 -20.78
N SER A 53 7.35 -6.07 -21.52
CA SER A 53 7.17 -7.51 -21.34
C SER A 53 8.14 -8.06 -20.30
N ASP A 54 7.89 -9.28 -19.82
CA ASP A 54 8.78 -10.00 -18.90
C ASP A 54 10.23 -10.03 -19.40
N SER A 55 10.43 -10.20 -20.71
CA SER A 55 11.75 -10.18 -21.34
C SER A 55 12.45 -8.82 -21.26
N ASP A 56 11.70 -7.72 -21.39
CA ASP A 56 12.26 -6.38 -21.30
C ASP A 56 12.68 -6.08 -19.85
N LEU A 57 11.85 -6.49 -18.87
CA LEU A 57 12.18 -6.36 -17.46
C LEU A 57 13.42 -7.17 -17.10
N ALA A 58 13.51 -8.43 -17.56
CA ALA A 58 14.69 -9.27 -17.33
C ALA A 58 15.97 -8.64 -17.90
N ALA A 59 15.90 -8.08 -19.11
CA ALA A 59 17.01 -7.37 -19.73
C ALA A 59 17.41 -6.11 -18.94
N ALA A 60 16.42 -5.33 -18.47
CA ALA A 60 16.67 -4.13 -17.67
C ALA A 60 17.34 -4.46 -16.33
N LEU A 61 16.86 -5.50 -15.63
CA LEU A 61 17.45 -5.94 -14.36
C LEU A 61 18.87 -6.50 -14.56
N THR A 62 19.10 -7.25 -15.64
CA THR A 62 20.44 -7.76 -15.98
C THR A 62 21.44 -6.61 -16.24
N LEU A 63 21.04 -5.61 -17.04
CA LEU A 63 21.88 -4.43 -17.26
C LEU A 63 22.17 -3.69 -15.96
N SER A 64 21.17 -3.60 -15.07
CA SER A 64 21.32 -2.90 -13.80
C SER A 64 22.37 -3.52 -12.89
N GLN A 65 22.67 -4.81 -13.05
CA GLN A 65 23.74 -5.49 -12.31
C GLN A 65 25.12 -5.22 -12.91
N HIS A 66 25.24 -5.07 -14.23
CA HIS A 66 26.51 -4.92 -14.93
C HIS A 66 27.11 -3.50 -14.85
N GLU A 67 26.29 -2.45 -14.75
CA GLU A 67 26.78 -1.08 -14.60
C GLU A 67 27.32 -0.77 -13.19
N GLN A 68 27.14 -1.70 -12.23
CA GLN A 68 27.33 -1.49 -10.79
C GLN A 68 28.67 -2.03 -10.26
N ALA A 69 29.79 -1.81 -10.94
CA ALA A 69 31.13 -2.13 -10.40
C ALA A 69 31.58 -1.24 -9.21
N GLY A 70 30.63 -0.74 -8.39
CA GLY A 70 30.88 0.11 -7.23
C GLY A 70 29.66 0.74 -6.55
N ALA A 71 28.42 0.56 -7.02
CA ALA A 71 27.23 1.10 -6.36
C ALA A 71 26.20 0.02 -5.98
N LYS A 72 25.38 0.35 -4.98
CA LYS A 72 24.39 -0.53 -4.34
C LYS A 72 23.34 -0.90 -5.40
N GLY A 73 22.94 -2.18 -5.48
CA GLY A 73 21.96 -2.70 -6.46
C GLY A 73 20.59 -2.01 -6.46
N VAL A 74 19.61 -2.55 -7.18
CA VAL A 74 18.23 -2.00 -7.15
C VAL A 74 17.57 -2.36 -5.82
N HIS A 75 17.14 -1.36 -5.05
CA HIS A 75 16.43 -1.53 -3.78
C HIS A 75 15.00 -0.97 -3.82
N ARG A 76 14.67 -0.13 -4.80
CA ARG A 76 13.31 0.36 -5.05
C ARG A 76 12.98 0.16 -6.51
N LEU A 77 11.92 -0.59 -6.78
CA LEU A 77 11.47 -0.90 -8.13
C LEU A 77 10.03 -0.46 -8.32
N ILE A 78 9.78 0.40 -9.32
CA ILE A 78 8.44 0.88 -9.65
C ILE A 78 8.08 0.36 -11.04
N LEU A 79 7.03 -0.46 -11.11
CA LEU A 79 6.52 -1.10 -12.33
C LEU A 79 5.05 -0.71 -12.57
N ALA A 80 4.59 0.38 -11.97
CA ALA A 80 3.21 0.80 -12.05
C ALA A 80 2.73 0.96 -13.51
N GLY A 81 1.58 0.36 -13.84
CA GLY A 81 0.97 0.37 -15.16
C GLY A 81 1.58 -0.59 -16.18
N CYS A 82 2.53 -1.45 -15.80
CA CYS A 82 3.12 -2.44 -16.70
C CYS A 82 2.18 -3.65 -16.91
N THR A 83 1.11 -3.46 -17.68
CA THR A 83 0.03 -4.46 -17.85
C THR A 83 0.41 -5.74 -18.60
N LEU A 84 1.57 -5.77 -19.28
CA LEU A 84 2.05 -6.97 -20.00
C LEU A 84 2.96 -7.86 -19.15
N LEU A 85 3.25 -7.46 -17.90
CA LEU A 85 3.97 -8.31 -16.97
C LEU A 85 3.08 -9.47 -16.53
N SER A 86 3.67 -10.67 -16.49
CA SER A 86 3.03 -11.87 -15.97
C SER A 86 3.71 -12.33 -14.68
N ASP A 87 3.19 -13.38 -14.05
CA ASP A 87 3.78 -13.97 -12.83
C ASP A 87 5.27 -14.37 -13.02
N ALA A 88 5.70 -14.68 -14.23
CA ALA A 88 7.11 -14.98 -14.54
C ALA A 88 8.05 -13.78 -14.27
N SER A 89 7.54 -12.56 -14.38
CA SER A 89 8.29 -11.34 -14.04
C SER A 89 8.64 -11.29 -12.55
N MET A 90 7.80 -11.83 -11.66
CA MET A 90 8.01 -11.78 -10.22
C MET A 90 9.18 -12.66 -9.79
N HIS A 91 9.32 -13.86 -10.38
CA HIS A 91 10.52 -14.67 -10.17
C HIS A 91 11.79 -13.94 -10.64
N THR A 92 11.69 -13.22 -11.77
CA THR A 92 12.82 -12.43 -12.28
C THR A 92 13.18 -11.31 -11.32
N VAL A 93 12.20 -10.62 -10.74
CA VAL A 93 12.42 -9.58 -9.74
C VAL A 93 13.09 -10.16 -8.50
N CYS A 94 12.54 -11.23 -7.91
CA CYS A 94 13.08 -11.89 -6.71
C CYS A 94 14.51 -12.40 -6.91
N ALA A 95 14.81 -12.98 -8.09
CA ALA A 95 16.12 -13.55 -8.36
C ALA A 95 17.23 -12.51 -8.60
N ASN A 96 16.86 -11.27 -8.96
CA ASN A 96 17.81 -10.26 -9.43
C ASN A 96 17.95 -9.03 -8.52
N CYS A 97 17.03 -8.86 -7.57
CA CYS A 97 16.96 -7.66 -6.73
C CYS A 97 16.78 -8.02 -5.27
N ASP A 98 17.46 -7.26 -4.41
CA ASP A 98 17.18 -7.24 -2.97
C ASP A 98 16.40 -5.96 -2.64
N LEU A 99 15.07 -6.04 -2.76
CA LEU A 99 14.20 -4.88 -2.72
C LEU A 99 13.78 -4.52 -1.29
N TYR A 100 13.76 -3.22 -0.99
CA TYR A 100 13.05 -2.63 0.15
C TYR A 100 11.66 -2.12 -0.21
N GLU A 101 11.46 -1.71 -1.47
CA GLU A 101 10.17 -1.19 -1.96
C GLU A 101 9.87 -1.66 -3.39
N LEU A 102 8.63 -2.10 -3.60
CA LEU A 102 8.12 -2.59 -4.87
C LEU A 102 6.72 -2.02 -5.12
N ASP A 103 6.54 -1.38 -6.28
CA ASP A 103 5.25 -0.88 -6.75
C ASP A 103 4.81 -1.62 -8.03
N LEU A 104 3.69 -2.33 -7.94
CA LEU A 104 3.05 -3.10 -9.01
C LEU A 104 1.64 -2.57 -9.33
N SER A 105 1.37 -1.31 -8.99
CA SER A 105 0.05 -0.70 -9.18
C SER A 105 -0.43 -0.86 -10.62
N GLY A 106 -1.63 -1.39 -10.84
CA GLY A 106 -2.20 -1.56 -12.19
C GLY A 106 -1.52 -2.61 -13.08
N CYS A 107 -0.64 -3.46 -12.55
CA CYS A 107 -0.08 -4.61 -13.26
C CYS A 107 -1.11 -5.76 -13.41
N HIS A 108 -2.14 -5.55 -14.23
CA HIS A 108 -3.29 -6.45 -14.36
C HIS A 108 -2.98 -7.85 -14.96
N GLY A 109 -1.75 -8.09 -15.44
CA GLY A 109 -1.30 -9.41 -15.88
C GLY A 109 -0.80 -10.32 -14.76
N LEU A 110 -0.68 -9.78 -13.53
CA LEU A 110 -0.31 -10.54 -12.33
C LEU A 110 -1.52 -11.23 -11.71
N SER A 111 -1.29 -12.44 -11.22
CA SER A 111 -2.27 -13.25 -10.48
C SER A 111 -1.79 -13.53 -9.06
N ASP A 112 -2.61 -14.29 -8.32
CA ASP A 112 -2.25 -14.76 -6.98
C ASP A 112 -0.91 -15.50 -6.98
N ALA A 113 -0.60 -16.28 -8.03
CA ALA A 113 0.65 -17.02 -8.12
C ALA A 113 1.89 -16.09 -8.16
N GLY A 114 1.81 -14.97 -8.89
CA GLY A 114 2.88 -13.97 -8.91
C GLY A 114 3.12 -13.32 -7.56
N LEU A 115 2.04 -13.02 -6.81
CA LEU A 115 2.17 -12.47 -5.46
C LEU A 115 2.69 -13.52 -4.47
N GLN A 116 2.25 -14.77 -4.58
CA GLN A 116 2.78 -15.87 -3.77
C GLN A 116 4.29 -16.00 -3.93
N THR A 117 4.81 -15.91 -5.16
CA THR A 117 6.25 -15.87 -5.44
C THR A 117 6.95 -14.75 -4.67
N LEU A 118 6.42 -13.53 -4.70
CA LEU A 118 7.00 -12.41 -3.93
C LEU A 118 7.00 -12.69 -2.43
N VAL A 119 5.88 -13.20 -1.92
CA VAL A 119 5.71 -13.54 -0.50
C VAL A 119 6.72 -14.59 -0.03
N THR A 120 7.02 -15.58 -0.88
CA THR A 120 7.92 -16.69 -0.54
C THR A 120 9.40 -16.40 -0.82
N GLU A 121 9.72 -15.54 -1.78
CA GLU A 121 11.10 -15.36 -2.26
C GLU A 121 11.71 -14.00 -1.86
N CYS A 122 10.93 -12.96 -1.54
CA CYS A 122 11.48 -11.67 -1.10
C CYS A 122 11.75 -11.64 0.41
N GLU A 123 13.00 -11.39 0.82
CA GLU A 123 13.39 -11.38 2.24
C GLU A 123 13.35 -9.99 2.91
N HIS A 124 13.71 -8.94 2.17
CA HIS A 124 13.93 -7.61 2.73
C HIS A 124 12.87 -6.56 2.35
N LEU A 125 11.81 -6.98 1.66
CA LEU A 125 10.80 -6.05 1.14
C LEU A 125 9.94 -5.48 2.28
N THR A 126 10.05 -4.17 2.48
CA THR A 126 9.37 -3.44 3.57
C THR A 126 8.10 -2.74 3.11
N THR A 127 8.03 -2.35 1.84
CA THR A 127 6.93 -1.59 1.25
C THR A 127 6.47 -2.28 -0.03
N LEU A 128 5.21 -2.69 -0.07
CA LEU A 128 4.61 -3.31 -1.24
C LEU A 128 3.32 -2.57 -1.63
N ILE A 129 3.26 -2.10 -2.87
CA ILE A 129 2.14 -1.35 -3.42
C ILE A 129 1.49 -2.16 -4.54
N LEU A 130 0.24 -2.55 -4.33
CA LEU A 130 -0.57 -3.44 -5.18
C LEU A 130 -1.88 -2.76 -5.60
N HIS A 131 -1.86 -1.43 -5.78
CA HIS A 131 -3.07 -0.67 -6.08
C HIS A 131 -3.74 -1.16 -7.38
N ASP A 132 -5.07 -1.29 -7.35
CA ASP A 132 -5.90 -1.62 -8.52
C ASP A 132 -5.56 -2.96 -9.19
N LEU A 133 -5.06 -3.94 -8.43
CA LEU A 133 -4.87 -5.32 -8.89
C LEU A 133 -6.17 -6.12 -8.72
N THR A 134 -7.12 -5.91 -9.63
CA THR A 134 -8.48 -6.47 -9.56
C THR A 134 -8.58 -7.99 -9.73
N ALA A 135 -7.51 -8.67 -10.13
CA ALA A 135 -7.47 -10.12 -10.27
C ALA A 135 -7.04 -10.85 -8.97
N LEU A 136 -6.48 -10.13 -8.00
CA LEU A 136 -5.96 -10.73 -6.78
C LEU A 136 -7.06 -11.15 -5.82
N THR A 137 -7.02 -12.40 -5.38
CA THR A 137 -7.92 -12.94 -4.35
C THR A 137 -7.17 -13.15 -3.04
N ASP A 138 -7.87 -13.64 -2.01
CA ASP A 138 -7.25 -13.94 -0.72
C ASP A 138 -6.16 -15.02 -0.85
N ASP A 139 -6.22 -15.87 -1.88
CA ASP A 139 -5.22 -16.90 -2.18
C ASP A 139 -3.85 -16.31 -2.48
N ALA A 140 -3.76 -15.04 -2.89
CA ALA A 140 -2.50 -14.33 -3.07
C ALA A 140 -1.63 -14.31 -1.79
N PHE A 141 -2.28 -14.43 -0.62
CA PHE A 141 -1.65 -14.47 0.70
C PHE A 141 -1.69 -15.87 1.33
N ALA A 142 -2.06 -16.92 0.60
CA ALA A 142 -2.10 -18.28 1.13
C ALA A 142 -0.77 -18.77 1.75
N PRO A 143 0.43 -18.38 1.26
CA PRO A 143 1.69 -18.74 1.89
C PRO A 143 1.88 -18.15 3.30
N LEU A 144 1.03 -17.18 3.68
CA LEU A 144 1.00 -16.61 5.04
C LEU A 144 0.23 -17.50 6.02
N SER A 145 -0.48 -18.52 5.53
CA SER A 145 -1.22 -19.45 6.38
C SER A 145 -0.27 -20.44 7.09
N GLY A 146 -0.52 -20.71 8.37
CA GLY A 146 0.24 -21.68 9.17
C GLY A 146 1.50 -21.11 9.86
N ASP A 147 2.49 -21.97 10.09
CA ASP A 147 3.68 -21.71 10.94
C ASP A 147 4.68 -20.66 10.40
N CYS A 148 4.34 -19.89 9.36
CA CYS A 148 5.17 -18.83 8.74
C CYS A 148 6.56 -19.27 8.22
N LYS A 149 6.91 -20.57 8.32
CA LYS A 149 8.16 -21.17 7.85
C LYS A 149 8.14 -21.28 6.32
N GLY A 150 8.30 -20.16 5.63
CA GLY A 150 8.32 -20.13 4.16
C GLY A 150 7.90 -18.81 3.52
N ALA A 151 7.48 -17.82 4.32
CA ALA A 151 7.11 -16.50 3.84
C ALA A 151 8.02 -15.44 4.49
N PRO A 152 9.28 -15.28 4.04
CA PRO A 152 10.24 -14.35 4.64
C PRO A 152 9.76 -12.90 4.58
N LEU A 153 8.93 -12.55 3.59
CA LEU A 153 8.27 -11.25 3.48
C LEU A 153 7.49 -10.88 4.75
N LEU A 154 6.92 -11.87 5.44
CA LEU A 154 6.20 -11.66 6.71
C LEU A 154 7.06 -11.03 7.80
N ALA A 155 8.37 -11.24 7.78
CA ALA A 155 9.24 -10.73 8.83
C ALA A 155 9.60 -9.25 8.64
N SER A 156 9.50 -8.73 7.41
CA SER A 156 10.02 -7.41 7.03
C SER A 156 8.96 -6.43 6.54
N LEU A 157 7.79 -6.90 6.10
CA LEU A 157 6.75 -6.04 5.52
C LEU A 157 6.14 -5.09 6.56
N SER A 158 6.33 -3.79 6.35
CA SER A 158 5.85 -2.70 7.21
C SER A 158 4.71 -1.91 6.57
N THR A 159 4.70 -1.78 5.24
CA THR A 159 3.71 -0.98 4.52
C THR A 159 3.13 -1.79 3.37
N LEU A 160 1.80 -1.90 3.35
CA LEU A 160 1.08 -2.64 2.34
C LEU A 160 -0.11 -1.83 1.81
N ASN A 161 -0.15 -1.60 0.50
CA ASN A 161 -1.26 -0.94 -0.17
C ASN A 161 -1.98 -1.92 -1.10
N LEU A 162 -3.20 -2.28 -0.73
CA LEU A 162 -4.13 -3.15 -1.47
C LEU A 162 -5.34 -2.38 -2.00
N SER A 163 -5.26 -1.05 -2.05
CA SER A 163 -6.43 -0.24 -2.40
C SER A 163 -6.96 -0.59 -3.80
N ARG A 164 -8.29 -0.64 -3.93
CA ARG A 164 -9.00 -1.04 -5.15
C ARG A 164 -8.79 -2.50 -5.60
N CYS A 165 -8.23 -3.38 -4.76
CA CYS A 165 -8.27 -4.82 -5.01
C CYS A 165 -9.67 -5.37 -4.66
N GLN A 166 -10.60 -5.28 -5.63
CA GLN A 166 -12.03 -5.46 -5.39
C GLN A 166 -12.49 -6.88 -5.05
N THR A 167 -11.63 -7.87 -5.29
CA THR A 167 -11.86 -9.30 -5.08
C THR A 167 -11.38 -9.78 -3.71
N LEU A 168 -10.60 -8.98 -2.99
CA LEU A 168 -10.13 -9.31 -1.64
C LEU A 168 -11.26 -9.25 -0.62
N THR A 169 -11.30 -10.24 0.26
CA THR A 169 -12.27 -10.35 1.35
C THR A 169 -11.56 -10.35 2.70
N ASP A 170 -12.32 -10.49 3.78
CA ASP A 170 -11.79 -10.50 5.14
C ASP A 170 -10.82 -11.68 5.37
N GLY A 171 -10.86 -12.72 4.52
CA GLY A 171 -9.85 -13.78 4.50
C GLY A 171 -8.43 -13.23 4.31
N ALA A 172 -8.22 -12.26 3.41
CA ALA A 172 -6.92 -11.61 3.23
C ALA A 172 -6.44 -10.90 4.51
N ILE A 173 -7.35 -10.20 5.22
CA ILE A 173 -7.00 -9.55 6.50
C ILE A 173 -6.55 -10.59 7.53
N SER A 174 -7.22 -11.74 7.60
CA SER A 174 -6.84 -12.84 8.50
C SER A 174 -5.44 -13.37 8.20
N LEU A 175 -5.13 -13.57 6.92
CA LEU A 175 -3.83 -14.05 6.47
C LEU A 175 -2.72 -13.02 6.76
N LEU A 176 -3.03 -11.73 6.65
CA LEU A 176 -2.11 -10.63 6.98
C LEU A 176 -1.95 -10.40 8.48
N ALA A 177 -2.81 -10.97 9.33
CA ALA A 177 -2.88 -10.66 10.76
C ALA A 177 -1.75 -11.24 11.62
N GLN A 178 -0.63 -11.59 10.99
CA GLN A 178 0.63 -11.96 11.65
C GLN A 178 1.80 -11.11 11.14
N CYS A 179 1.55 -10.28 10.12
CA CYS A 179 2.55 -9.37 9.59
C CYS A 179 2.79 -8.22 10.59
N PRO A 180 4.04 -7.76 10.77
CA PRO A 180 4.39 -6.59 11.56
C PRO A 180 4.06 -5.27 10.84
N LEU A 181 2.92 -5.24 10.13
CA LEU A 181 2.47 -4.09 9.35
C LEU A 181 2.24 -2.89 10.27
N LYS A 182 2.77 -1.74 9.83
CA LYS A 182 2.54 -0.43 10.44
C LYS A 182 1.56 0.41 9.66
N ASP A 183 1.53 0.27 8.33
CA ASP A 183 0.61 0.99 7.45
C ASP A 183 -0.09 0.01 6.51
N LEU A 184 -1.42 -0.02 6.59
CA LEU A 184 -2.28 -0.86 5.75
C LEU A 184 -3.32 0.01 5.05
N ASN A 185 -3.29 0.01 3.72
CA ASN A 185 -4.31 0.66 2.91
C ASN A 185 -5.15 -0.39 2.17
N VAL A 186 -6.43 -0.50 2.54
CA VAL A 186 -7.42 -1.38 1.91
C VAL A 186 -8.62 -0.60 1.39
N SER A 187 -8.43 0.70 1.14
CA SER A 187 -9.50 1.56 0.64
C SER A 187 -10.08 1.05 -0.68
N LEU A 188 -11.38 1.23 -0.88
CA LEU A 188 -12.13 0.81 -2.07
C LEU A 188 -12.16 -0.72 -2.32
N CYS A 189 -11.73 -1.54 -1.37
CA CYS A 189 -11.94 -2.99 -1.40
C CYS A 189 -13.34 -3.32 -0.87
N LYS A 190 -14.33 -3.30 -1.77
CA LYS A 190 -15.76 -3.33 -1.40
C LYS A 190 -16.25 -4.63 -0.75
N GLN A 191 -15.51 -5.74 -0.92
CA GLN A 191 -15.85 -7.03 -0.32
C GLN A 191 -15.35 -7.17 1.13
N LEU A 192 -14.42 -6.32 1.58
CA LEU A 192 -13.98 -6.28 2.97
C LEU A 192 -15.08 -5.78 3.90
N GLY A 193 -15.46 -6.60 4.88
CA GLY A 193 -16.55 -6.37 5.82
C GLY A 193 -17.95 -6.69 5.25
N ALA A 194 -18.02 -7.27 4.05
CA ALA A 194 -19.32 -7.58 3.43
C ALA A 194 -19.96 -8.84 4.03
N ALA A 195 -19.15 -9.82 4.49
CA ALA A 195 -19.65 -11.10 5.00
C ALA A 195 -20.03 -11.02 6.49
N ALA A 196 -21.18 -11.58 6.87
CA ALA A 196 -21.64 -11.59 8.26
C ALA A 196 -20.76 -12.44 9.20
N THR A 197 -20.03 -13.41 8.65
CA THR A 197 -19.05 -14.26 9.37
C THR A 197 -17.66 -13.65 9.45
N ALA A 198 -17.45 -12.48 8.83
CA ALA A 198 -16.16 -11.80 8.76
C ALA A 198 -15.65 -11.26 10.10
N THR A 199 -16.50 -11.21 11.12
CA THR A 199 -16.12 -10.66 12.42
C THR A 199 -14.92 -11.40 13.00
N HIS A 200 -14.81 -12.71 12.84
CA HIS A 200 -13.65 -13.46 13.34
C HIS A 200 -12.34 -13.19 12.58
N HIS A 201 -12.43 -12.73 11.33
CA HIS A 201 -11.25 -12.50 10.48
C HIS A 201 -10.42 -11.29 10.91
N TRP A 202 -11.06 -10.30 11.53
CA TRP A 202 -10.41 -9.10 12.06
C TRP A 202 -9.88 -9.30 13.50
N ALA A 203 -10.08 -10.48 14.08
CA ALA A 203 -9.56 -10.84 15.41
C ALA A 203 -8.08 -11.23 15.41
N GLY A 204 -7.44 -11.26 14.24
CA GLY A 204 -6.01 -11.50 14.15
C GLY A 204 -5.19 -10.32 14.66
N ARG A 205 -3.95 -10.57 15.07
CA ARG A 205 -3.10 -9.57 15.73
C ARG A 205 -2.33 -8.76 14.69
N LEU A 206 -2.74 -7.52 14.46
CA LEU A 206 -1.89 -6.51 13.80
C LEU A 206 -1.24 -5.60 14.87
N PRO A 207 -0.34 -6.14 15.73
CA PRO A 207 0.08 -5.47 16.96
C PRO A 207 0.88 -4.18 16.73
N CYS A 208 1.50 -4.08 15.56
CA CYS A 208 2.35 -2.97 15.16
C CYS A 208 1.60 -1.92 14.31
N LEU A 209 0.30 -2.10 14.05
CA LEU A 209 -0.42 -1.26 13.12
C LEU A 209 -0.60 0.15 13.70
N GLU A 210 -0.03 1.14 12.99
CA GLU A 210 -0.10 2.56 13.34
C GLU A 210 -1.08 3.30 12.44
N ARG A 211 -1.30 2.84 11.20
CA ARG A 211 -2.11 3.51 10.19
C ARG A 211 -2.98 2.52 9.44
N ILE A 212 -4.29 2.77 9.35
CA ILE A 212 -5.18 2.01 8.49
C ILE A 212 -6.14 2.88 7.71
N ASN A 213 -6.26 2.60 6.41
CA ASN A 213 -7.23 3.24 5.52
C ASN A 213 -8.30 2.25 5.07
N LEU A 214 -9.52 2.45 5.57
CA LEU A 214 -10.73 1.67 5.26
C LEU A 214 -11.68 2.40 4.31
N THR A 215 -11.29 3.53 3.73
CA THR A 215 -12.18 4.40 2.94
C THR A 215 -13.03 3.59 1.96
N ALA A 216 -14.35 3.76 2.04
CA ALA A 216 -15.32 3.09 1.16
C ALA A 216 -15.22 1.55 1.11
N THR A 217 -14.92 0.91 2.24
CA THR A 217 -15.10 -0.53 2.45
C THR A 217 -16.46 -0.83 3.08
N ALA A 218 -16.80 -2.12 3.26
CA ALA A 218 -18.02 -2.55 3.93
C ALA A 218 -17.79 -2.92 5.42
N ALA A 219 -16.62 -2.59 5.99
CA ALA A 219 -16.30 -2.80 7.40
C ALA A 219 -17.36 -2.17 8.32
N ASP A 220 -17.62 -2.82 9.45
CA ASP A 220 -18.59 -2.40 10.45
C ASP A 220 -17.95 -2.13 11.81
N ASP A 221 -18.76 -1.71 12.78
CA ASP A 221 -18.32 -1.46 14.16
C ASP A 221 -17.66 -2.67 14.83
N THR A 222 -18.04 -3.90 14.46
CA THR A 222 -17.43 -5.11 15.02
C THR A 222 -16.00 -5.27 14.52
N ALA A 223 -15.78 -5.12 13.21
CA ALA A 223 -14.46 -5.14 12.60
C ALA A 223 -13.55 -4.05 13.19
N VAL A 224 -14.06 -2.82 13.35
CA VAL A 224 -13.31 -1.70 13.93
C VAL A 224 -13.00 -1.95 15.41
N SER A 225 -13.93 -2.53 16.17
CA SER A 225 -13.71 -2.86 17.59
C SER A 225 -12.61 -3.89 17.79
N LEU A 226 -12.58 -4.94 16.95
CA LEU A 226 -11.53 -5.96 16.98
C LEU A 226 -10.18 -5.40 16.55
N LEU A 227 -10.18 -4.54 15.53
CA LEU A 227 -8.97 -3.81 15.14
C LEU A 227 -8.44 -2.98 16.31
N ALA A 228 -9.31 -2.26 17.02
CA ALA A 228 -8.93 -1.46 18.19
C ALA A 228 -8.35 -2.33 19.33
N GLU A 229 -8.93 -3.51 19.56
CA GLU A 229 -8.48 -4.46 20.58
C GLU A 229 -7.08 -5.04 20.27
N HIS A 230 -6.80 -5.31 18.99
CA HIS A 230 -5.57 -5.97 18.56
C HIS A 230 -4.48 -5.03 18.02
N SER A 231 -4.81 -3.75 17.80
CA SER A 231 -3.91 -2.71 17.27
C SER A 231 -3.88 -1.48 18.19
N PRO A 232 -3.43 -1.61 19.46
CA PRO A 232 -3.44 -0.50 20.42
C PRO A 232 -2.49 0.65 20.05
N CYS A 233 -1.55 0.42 19.11
CA CYS A 233 -0.59 1.40 18.61
C CYS A 233 -1.17 2.32 17.53
N LEU A 234 -2.46 2.18 17.17
CA LEU A 234 -3.06 2.94 16.09
C LEU A 234 -2.99 4.46 16.34
N ARG A 235 -2.49 5.18 15.35
CA ARG A 235 -2.26 6.63 15.34
C ARG A 235 -3.07 7.34 14.27
N TRP A 236 -3.40 6.67 13.18
CA TRP A 236 -4.17 7.23 12.08
C TRP A 236 -5.22 6.23 11.61
N PHE A 237 -6.48 6.66 11.61
CA PHE A 237 -7.61 5.83 11.20
C PHE A 237 -8.48 6.57 10.20
N ASN A 238 -8.83 5.91 9.09
CA ASN A 238 -9.71 6.49 8.09
C ASN A 238 -10.85 5.52 7.71
N ALA A 239 -12.07 5.89 8.09
CA ALA A 239 -13.31 5.21 7.73
C ALA A 239 -14.21 6.06 6.82
N THR A 240 -13.64 7.03 6.09
CA THR A 240 -14.40 7.89 5.16
C THR A 240 -15.30 7.07 4.26
N ARG A 241 -16.59 7.42 4.18
CA ARG A 241 -17.61 6.70 3.38
C ARG A 241 -17.77 5.21 3.75
N CYS A 242 -17.50 4.80 5.00
CA CYS A 242 -17.87 3.48 5.52
C CYS A 242 -19.28 3.54 6.14
N PRO A 243 -20.33 3.01 5.47
CA PRO A 243 -21.72 3.22 5.90
C PRO A 243 -22.13 2.39 7.14
N LYS A 244 -21.31 1.41 7.54
CA LYS A 244 -21.57 0.54 8.70
C LYS A 244 -20.67 0.84 9.91
N VAL A 245 -19.77 1.82 9.80
CA VAL A 245 -18.94 2.28 10.92
C VAL A 245 -19.63 3.48 11.55
N GLY A 246 -20.04 3.34 12.81
CA GLY A 246 -20.70 4.36 13.61
C GLY A 246 -20.03 4.55 14.96
N ASP A 247 -20.82 4.99 15.94
CA ASP A 247 -20.28 5.39 17.25
C ASP A 247 -19.60 4.24 17.99
N SER A 248 -20.11 3.01 17.89
CA SER A 248 -19.58 1.89 18.66
C SER A 248 -18.13 1.57 18.27
N GLY A 249 -17.83 1.58 16.96
CA GLY A 249 -16.47 1.36 16.46
C GLY A 249 -15.53 2.49 16.88
N VAL A 250 -15.97 3.75 16.76
CA VAL A 250 -15.16 4.91 17.18
C VAL A 250 -14.94 4.95 18.69
N MET A 251 -15.94 4.57 19.49
CA MET A 251 -15.81 4.43 20.94
C MET A 251 -14.81 3.34 21.33
N ALA A 252 -14.76 2.22 20.60
CA ALA A 252 -13.77 1.18 20.82
C ALA A 252 -12.35 1.69 20.53
N LEU A 253 -12.16 2.43 19.43
CA LEU A 253 -10.90 3.12 19.13
C LEU A 253 -10.51 4.08 20.25
N ALA A 254 -11.44 4.91 20.73
CA ALA A 254 -11.18 5.83 21.83
C ALA A 254 -10.78 5.11 23.13
N ALA A 255 -11.36 3.94 23.41
CA ALA A 255 -11.08 3.18 24.62
C ALA A 255 -9.74 2.41 24.57
N LYS A 256 -9.27 2.00 23.39
CA LYS A 256 -8.11 1.09 23.24
C LYS A 256 -6.90 1.74 22.59
N CYS A 257 -7.10 2.71 21.69
CA CYS A 257 -6.06 3.38 20.91
C CYS A 257 -5.82 4.80 21.44
N SER A 258 -5.40 4.94 22.70
CA SER A 258 -5.17 6.26 23.34
C SER A 258 -4.13 7.14 22.63
N GLY A 259 -3.28 6.54 21.79
CA GLY A 259 -2.29 7.22 20.96
C GLY A 259 -2.82 7.76 19.62
N LEU A 260 -4.14 7.70 19.35
CA LEU A 260 -4.72 8.15 18.10
C LEU A 260 -4.49 9.66 17.89
N LEU A 261 -3.90 10.00 16.74
CA LEU A 261 -3.53 11.36 16.36
C LEU A 261 -4.46 11.91 15.27
N SER A 262 -4.95 11.06 14.37
CA SER A 262 -5.81 11.48 13.26
C SER A 262 -6.97 10.51 13.04
N LEU A 263 -8.17 11.07 12.89
CA LEU A 263 -9.38 10.31 12.54
C LEU A 263 -10.12 10.96 11.37
N TYR A 264 -10.36 10.17 10.33
CA TYR A 264 -11.11 10.57 9.14
C TYR A 264 -12.38 9.74 9.06
N ALA A 265 -13.51 10.42 9.13
CA ALA A 265 -14.84 9.81 9.18
C ALA A 265 -15.84 10.60 8.30
N VAL A 266 -15.35 11.25 7.24
CA VAL A 266 -16.19 12.03 6.31
C VAL A 266 -17.29 11.14 5.72
N ARG A 267 -18.55 11.59 5.77
CA ARG A 267 -19.73 10.82 5.33
C ARG A 267 -19.85 9.44 6.00
N THR A 268 -19.63 9.40 7.31
CA THR A 268 -19.90 8.21 8.14
C THR A 268 -21.03 8.49 9.14
N PRO A 269 -21.80 7.47 9.55
CA PRO A 269 -22.91 7.63 10.49
C PRO A 269 -22.45 7.72 11.95
N ILE A 270 -21.55 8.67 12.26
CA ILE A 270 -21.16 8.99 13.64
C ILE A 270 -21.98 10.16 14.21
N THR A 271 -22.08 10.22 15.53
CA THR A 271 -22.77 11.25 16.30
C THR A 271 -21.85 11.88 17.35
N ASP A 272 -22.37 12.87 18.06
CA ASP A 272 -21.65 13.55 19.15
C ASP A 272 -21.17 12.57 20.24
N ALA A 273 -21.80 11.40 20.38
CA ALA A 273 -21.35 10.37 21.31
C ALA A 273 -19.95 9.83 20.96
N ALA A 274 -19.64 9.64 19.67
CA ALA A 274 -18.31 9.28 19.20
C ALA A 274 -17.29 10.38 19.50
N LEU A 275 -17.64 11.64 19.24
CA LEU A 275 -16.77 12.78 19.51
C LEU A 275 -16.47 12.94 21.00
N LEU A 276 -17.48 12.76 21.86
CA LEU A 276 -17.31 12.77 23.31
C LEU A 276 -16.39 11.65 23.79
N ALA A 277 -16.48 10.46 23.20
CA ALA A 277 -15.60 9.35 23.52
C ALA A 277 -14.15 9.63 23.10
N LEU A 278 -13.94 10.16 21.88
CA LEU A 278 -12.62 10.57 21.40
C LEU A 278 -11.99 11.64 22.30
N GLY A 279 -12.76 12.64 22.72
CA GLY A 279 -12.29 13.68 23.64
C GLY A 279 -11.85 13.14 25.02
N LYS A 280 -12.43 12.01 25.47
CA LYS A 280 -12.06 11.35 26.73
C LYS A 280 -10.89 10.37 26.58
N GLY A 281 -10.82 9.65 25.46
CA GLY A 281 -9.89 8.54 25.26
C GLY A 281 -8.62 8.89 24.51
N CYS A 282 -8.68 9.87 23.60
CA CYS A 282 -7.60 10.22 22.67
C CYS A 282 -7.11 11.66 22.90
N GLY A 283 -6.48 11.92 24.05
CA GLY A 283 -5.99 13.26 24.40
C GLY A 283 -4.89 13.83 23.48
N GLY A 284 -4.33 12.99 22.59
CA GLY A 284 -3.33 13.39 21.60
C GLY A 284 -3.89 13.66 20.20
N LEU A 285 -5.22 13.61 20.01
CA LEU A 285 -5.84 13.82 18.70
C LEU A 285 -5.49 15.22 18.16
N ARG A 286 -5.13 15.30 16.87
CA ARG A 286 -4.64 16.51 16.17
C ARG A 286 -5.45 16.82 14.92
N GLU A 287 -5.90 15.79 14.23
CA GLU A 287 -6.62 15.89 12.96
C GLU A 287 -7.95 15.14 13.07
N LEU A 288 -9.04 15.84 12.80
CA LEU A 288 -10.39 15.26 12.83
C LEU A 288 -11.13 15.73 11.58
N HIS A 289 -11.44 14.79 10.68
CA HIS A 289 -12.18 15.07 9.45
C HIS A 289 -13.53 14.39 9.49
N VAL A 290 -14.57 15.17 9.81
CA VAL A 290 -15.94 14.67 10.04
C VAL A 290 -16.98 15.39 9.17
N ALA A 291 -16.54 15.97 8.06
CA ALA A 291 -17.42 16.64 7.12
C ALA A 291 -18.57 15.71 6.65
N ALA A 292 -19.76 16.28 6.51
CA ALA A 292 -20.97 15.56 6.08
C ALA A 292 -21.33 14.32 6.93
N CYS A 293 -20.98 14.31 8.22
CA CYS A 293 -21.57 13.39 9.20
C CYS A 293 -22.89 13.99 9.70
N LEU A 294 -24.01 13.41 9.27
CA LEU A 294 -25.34 13.99 9.51
C LEU A 294 -25.79 13.91 10.98
N GLY A 295 -25.12 13.08 11.79
CA GLY A 295 -25.41 12.92 13.22
C GLY A 295 -24.65 13.86 14.15
N LEU A 296 -23.82 14.77 13.61
CA LEU A 296 -23.04 15.70 14.40
C LEU A 296 -23.74 17.05 14.58
N SER A 297 -23.59 17.61 15.77
CA SER A 297 -24.02 18.98 16.11
C SER A 297 -22.81 19.87 16.46
N ASP A 298 -23.05 21.18 16.53
CA ASP A 298 -22.04 22.15 16.97
C ASP A 298 -21.54 21.85 18.39
N ASP A 299 -22.43 21.37 19.28
CA ASP A 299 -22.08 21.00 20.66
C ASP A 299 -21.10 19.81 20.70
N GLY A 300 -21.29 18.82 19.83
CA GLY A 300 -20.39 17.68 19.73
C GLY A 300 -18.99 18.08 19.27
N LEU A 301 -18.90 19.03 18.34
CA LEU A 301 -17.62 19.55 17.85
C LEU A 301 -16.87 20.30 18.96
N LEU A 302 -17.56 21.09 19.79
CA LEU A 302 -16.97 21.83 20.91
C LEU A 302 -16.25 20.92 21.92
N VAL A 303 -16.77 19.71 22.16
CA VAL A 303 -16.19 18.74 23.12
C VAL A 303 -14.79 18.27 22.73
N THR A 304 -14.42 18.37 21.45
CA THR A 304 -13.12 17.92 20.95
C THR A 304 -12.05 19.02 20.88
N THR A 305 -12.38 20.27 21.23
CA THR A 305 -11.58 21.48 20.90
C THR A 305 -10.32 21.80 21.75
N GLN A 306 -9.65 20.83 22.38
CA GLN A 306 -8.20 21.02 22.59
C GLN A 306 -7.52 20.98 21.22
N PRO A 307 -6.51 21.82 20.92
CA PRO A 307 -6.34 22.49 19.62
C PRO A 307 -6.26 21.50 18.44
N LEU A 308 -7.42 21.10 17.94
CA LEU A 308 -7.59 20.29 16.74
C LEU A 308 -7.55 21.21 15.54
N LYS A 309 -6.77 20.85 14.53
CA LYS A 309 -6.94 21.44 13.20
C LYS A 309 -8.16 20.78 12.57
N LEU A 310 -9.30 21.47 12.62
CA LEU A 310 -10.46 21.13 11.80
C LEU A 310 -10.10 21.52 10.36
N GLY A 311 -10.03 20.52 9.47
CA GLY A 311 -9.87 20.74 8.03
C GLY A 311 -11.24 20.82 7.36
N ASP A 312 -11.39 21.80 6.46
CA ASP A 312 -12.60 22.04 5.66
C ASP A 312 -13.00 20.83 4.77
#